data_AF-A0A969M9I6-F1
#
_entry.id   AF-A0A969M9I6-F1
#
_cell.length_a   1.000
_cell.length_b   1.000
_cell.length_c   1.000
_cell.angle_alpha   90.00
_cell.angle_beta   90.00
_cell.angle_gamma   90.00
#
_symmetry.space_group_name_H-M   'P 1'
#
loop_
_entity.id
_entity.type
_entity.pdbx_description
1 polymer ?
#
loop_
_entity_poly.entity_id
_entity_poly.type
_entity_poly.pdbx_seq_one_letter_code
_entity_poly.pdbx_strand_id
1 'polypeptide(L)'
;MLAINELPHLNAALNAVTIVFLSAGYVYIRKGDRQRHKLCMIIAVLVSVAFLVSYLIYHFNSGLARFGGEGVIRPIYFTILIVHVLAAIVITPLVPIALYRALSGQFERHRRIARWTWPIWMYVAVSGVVVYVMAIHLYPYAGGTGGYG
;
A
#
# COMPACT_ATOMS: atom_id res chain seq x y z
N MET A 1 11.12 -18.72 -9.59
CA MET A 1 11.47 -17.34 -9.19
C MET A 1 10.48 -16.40 -9.85
N LEU A 2 9.91 -15.44 -9.12
CA LEU A 2 9.11 -14.38 -9.75
C LEU A 2 10.04 -13.48 -10.56
N ALA A 3 9.66 -13.16 -11.79
CA ALA A 3 10.40 -12.22 -12.62
C ALA A 3 10.10 -10.78 -12.17
N ILE A 4 11.03 -9.84 -12.40
CA ILE A 4 10.91 -8.45 -11.91
C ILE A 4 9.65 -7.75 -12.46
N ASN A 5 9.24 -8.08 -13.69
CA ASN A 5 8.03 -7.57 -14.34
C ASN A 5 6.71 -8.08 -13.72
N GLU A 6 6.74 -9.17 -12.95
CA GLU A 6 5.58 -9.70 -12.22
C GLU A 6 5.36 -8.97 -10.89
N LEU A 7 6.39 -8.32 -10.34
CA LEU A 7 6.34 -7.67 -9.02
C LEU A 7 5.29 -6.57 -8.90
N PRO A 8 4.98 -5.74 -9.92
CA PRO A 8 3.87 -4.80 -9.86
C PRO A 8 2.51 -5.47 -9.63
N HIS A 9 2.27 -6.65 -10.24
CA HIS A 9 1.04 -7.42 -10.05
C HIS A 9 0.96 -7.95 -8.62
N LEU A 10 2.07 -8.50 -8.10
CA LEU A 10 2.18 -8.94 -6.72
C LEU A 10 1.95 -7.76 -5.74
N ASN A 11 2.56 -6.61 -6.00
CA ASN A 11 2.42 -5.40 -5.19
C ASN A 11 0.97 -4.92 -5.11
N ALA A 12 0.26 -4.93 -6.25
CA ALA A 12 -1.16 -4.61 -6.28
C ALA A 12 -2.00 -5.63 -5.49
N ALA A 13 -1.72 -6.92 -5.63
CA ALA A 13 -2.42 -7.98 -4.90
C ALA A 13 -2.19 -7.86 -3.38
N LEU A 14 -0.95 -7.61 -2.94
CA LEU A 14 -0.63 -7.42 -1.53
C LEU A 14 -1.36 -6.20 -0.95
N ASN A 15 -1.42 -5.08 -1.68
CA ASN A 15 -2.22 -3.93 -1.25
C ASN A 15 -3.72 -4.25 -1.15
N ALA A 16 -4.27 -4.99 -2.11
CA ALA A 16 -5.67 -5.44 -2.05
C ALA A 16 -5.94 -6.30 -0.81
N VAL A 17 -5.02 -7.23 -0.49
CA VAL A 17 -5.10 -8.03 0.74
C VAL A 17 -5.03 -7.13 1.99
N THR A 18 -4.13 -6.14 2.01
CA THR A 18 -4.06 -5.16 3.11
C THR A 18 -5.39 -4.41 3.28
N ILE A 19 -6.04 -3.95 2.20
CA ILE A 19 -7.35 -3.27 2.24
C ILE A 19 -8.40 -4.17 2.93
N VAL A 20 -8.44 -5.45 2.57
CA VAL A 20 -9.38 -6.42 3.15
C VAL A 20 -9.15 -6.56 4.66
N PHE A 21 -7.91 -6.78 5.10
CA PHE A 21 -7.61 -6.94 6.52
C PHE A 21 -7.78 -5.65 7.32
N LEU A 22 -7.46 -4.48 6.76
CA LEU A 22 -7.71 -3.19 7.42
C LEU A 22 -9.20 -2.93 7.59
N SER A 23 -10.01 -3.24 6.59
CA SER A 23 -11.46 -3.10 6.63
C SER A 23 -12.08 -4.06 7.65
N ALA A 24 -11.71 -5.35 7.58
CA ALA A 24 -12.17 -6.36 8.53
C ALA A 24 -11.78 -6.00 9.98
N GLY A 25 -10.53 -5.58 10.19
CA GLY A 25 -10.03 -5.19 11.49
C GLY A 25 -10.73 -3.94 12.06
N TYR A 26 -11.15 -3.00 11.20
CA TYR A 26 -11.98 -1.87 11.60
C TYR A 26 -13.39 -2.31 12.04
N VAL A 27 -14.01 -3.21 11.29
CA VAL A 27 -15.32 -3.77 11.65
C VAL A 27 -15.25 -4.53 12.99
N TYR A 28 -14.22 -5.34 13.21
CA TYR A 28 -14.06 -6.09 14.46
C TYR A 28 -13.88 -5.19 15.68
N ILE A 29 -13.06 -4.12 15.58
CA ILE A 29 -12.90 -3.20 16.72
C ILE A 29 -14.16 -2.41 17.02
N ARG A 30 -14.97 -2.07 16.00
CA ARG A 30 -16.28 -1.44 16.17
C ARG A 30 -17.29 -2.37 16.84
N LYS A 31 -17.16 -3.69 16.64
CA LYS A 31 -17.94 -4.72 17.33
C LYS A 31 -17.41 -5.09 18.72
N GLY A 32 -16.30 -4.49 19.15
CA GLY A 32 -15.65 -4.81 20.43
C GLY A 32 -14.79 -6.07 20.43
N ASP A 33 -14.68 -6.78 19.30
CA ASP A 33 -13.86 -7.99 19.17
C ASP A 33 -12.37 -7.63 18.99
N ARG A 34 -11.70 -7.46 20.12
CA ARG A 34 -10.27 -7.08 20.17
C ARG A 34 -9.36 -8.19 19.65
N GLN A 35 -9.73 -9.45 19.77
CA GLN A 35 -8.90 -10.58 19.36
C GLN A 35 -8.83 -10.66 17.84
N ARG A 36 -9.98 -10.62 17.16
CA ARG A 36 -10.02 -10.61 15.68
C ARG A 36 -9.45 -9.33 15.11
N HIS A 37 -9.70 -8.17 15.73
CA HIS A 37 -9.04 -6.93 15.35
C HIS A 37 -7.52 -7.07 15.36
N LYS A 38 -6.95 -7.58 16.46
CA LYS A 38 -5.50 -7.77 16.59
C LYS A 38 -4.95 -8.69 15.51
N LEU A 39 -5.62 -9.82 15.25
CA LEU A 39 -5.22 -10.76 14.20
C LEU A 39 -5.20 -10.07 12.83
N CYS A 40 -6.27 -9.35 12.47
CA CYS A 40 -6.33 -8.60 11.22
C CYS A 40 -5.22 -7.54 11.10
N MET A 41 -4.94 -6.80 12.17
CA MET A 41 -3.87 -5.79 12.17
C MET A 41 -2.48 -6.41 12.01
N ILE A 42 -2.20 -7.54 12.68
CA ILE A 42 -0.92 -8.24 12.52
C ILE A 42 -0.76 -8.74 11.08
N ILE A 43 -1.79 -9.36 10.50
CA ILE A 43 -1.74 -9.82 9.11
C ILE A 43 -1.54 -8.62 8.17
N ALA A 44 -2.25 -7.51 8.36
CA ALA A 44 -2.07 -6.30 7.55
C ALA A 44 -0.63 -5.77 7.63
N VAL A 45 -0.01 -5.75 8.82
CA VAL A 45 1.41 -5.37 8.97
C VAL A 45 2.31 -6.32 8.19
N LEU A 46 2.15 -7.62 8.33
CA LEU A 46 2.98 -8.61 7.64
C LEU A 46 2.87 -8.50 6.12
N VAL A 47 1.63 -8.35 5.61
CA VAL A 47 1.36 -8.16 4.18
C VAL A 47 1.96 -6.84 3.70
N SER A 48 1.85 -5.75 4.46
CA SER A 48 2.48 -4.46 4.12
C SER A 48 4.01 -4.50 4.14
N VAL A 49 4.62 -5.28 5.03
CA VAL A 49 6.08 -5.52 5.02
C VAL A 49 6.48 -6.30 3.76
N ALA A 50 5.75 -7.37 3.42
CA ALA A 50 5.98 -8.11 2.19
C ALA A 50 5.84 -7.22 0.94
N PHE A 51 4.82 -6.35 0.92
CA PHE A 51 4.63 -5.34 -0.12
C PHE A 51 5.84 -4.41 -0.21
N LEU A 52 6.31 -3.86 0.92
CA LEU A 52 7.43 -2.93 0.92
C LEU A 52 8.71 -3.57 0.39
N VAL A 53 9.01 -4.81 0.81
CA VAL A 53 10.17 -5.56 0.32
C VAL A 53 10.06 -5.79 -1.19
N SER A 54 8.92 -6.29 -1.67
CA SER A 54 8.65 -6.53 -3.10
C SER A 54 8.73 -5.23 -3.92
N TYR A 55 8.16 -4.14 -3.43
CA TYR A 55 8.23 -2.81 -4.03
C TYR A 55 9.66 -2.29 -4.15
N LEU A 56 10.46 -2.39 -3.09
CA LEU A 56 11.85 -1.93 -3.12
C LEU A 56 12.70 -2.77 -4.08
N ILE A 57 12.50 -4.09 -4.13
CA ILE A 57 13.17 -4.95 -5.11
C ILE A 57 12.80 -4.50 -6.54
N TYR A 58 11.52 -4.30 -6.84
CA TYR A 58 11.09 -3.78 -8.13
C TYR A 58 11.75 -2.42 -8.43
N HIS A 59 11.62 -1.46 -7.52
CA HIS A 59 12.07 -0.08 -7.70
C HIS A 59 13.57 0.05 -7.97
N PHE A 60 14.40 -0.74 -7.27
CA PHE A 60 15.84 -0.74 -7.49
C PHE A 60 16.28 -1.45 -8.79
N ASN A 61 15.43 -2.29 -9.38
CA ASN A 61 15.77 -3.07 -10.58
C ASN A 61 15.04 -2.63 -11.86
N SER A 62 13.93 -1.88 -11.77
CA SER A 62 13.09 -1.53 -12.92
C SER A 62 13.33 -0.12 -13.47
N GLY A 63 14.16 0.69 -12.79
CA GLY A 63 14.30 2.13 -13.09
C GLY A 63 13.04 2.93 -12.76
N LEU A 64 12.99 4.19 -13.21
CA LEU A 64 11.86 5.09 -12.98
C LEU A 64 10.58 4.59 -13.66
N ALA A 65 9.48 4.57 -12.91
CA ALA A 65 8.16 4.21 -13.43
C ALA A 65 7.76 5.16 -14.57
N ARG A 66 7.40 4.59 -15.72
CA ARG A 66 6.95 5.33 -16.90
C ARG A 66 5.43 5.23 -16.99
N PHE A 67 4.76 6.35 -17.29
CA PHE A 67 3.32 6.43 -17.47
C PHE A 67 3.00 6.80 -18.91
N GLY A 68 2.17 6.02 -19.60
CA GLY A 68 1.85 6.21 -21.02
C GLY A 68 0.75 7.24 -21.31
N GLY A 69 0.05 7.73 -20.28
CA GLY A 69 -1.07 8.67 -20.46
C GLY A 69 -0.62 10.09 -20.81
N GLU A 70 -1.37 10.74 -21.70
CA GLU A 70 -1.12 12.10 -22.19
C GLU A 70 -2.29 13.05 -21.90
N GLY A 71 -2.06 14.36 -22.02
CA GLY A 71 -3.08 15.37 -21.74
C GLY A 71 -3.45 15.46 -20.26
N VAL A 72 -4.75 15.59 -19.96
CA VAL A 72 -5.27 15.87 -18.60
C VAL A 72 -5.04 14.71 -17.62
N ILE A 73 -4.96 13.46 -18.09
CA ILE A 73 -4.80 12.32 -17.18
C ILE A 73 -3.40 12.23 -16.56
N ARG A 74 -2.38 12.77 -17.23
CA ARG A 74 -0.99 12.77 -16.77
C ARG A 74 -0.80 13.55 -15.46
N PRO A 75 -1.21 14.83 -15.34
CA PRO A 75 -1.11 15.54 -14.06
C PRO A 75 -1.95 14.87 -12.97
N ILE A 76 -3.15 14.34 -13.28
CA ILE A 76 -3.98 13.61 -12.30
C ILE A 76 -3.22 12.41 -11.72
N TYR A 77 -2.64 11.58 -12.59
CA TYR A 77 -1.84 10.43 -12.17
C TYR A 77 -0.69 10.84 -11.26
N PHE A 78 0.09 11.85 -11.65
CA PHE A 78 1.23 12.31 -10.85
C PHE A 78 0.80 12.95 -9.53
N THR A 79 -0.32 13.67 -9.49
CA THR A 79 -0.88 14.18 -8.22
C THR A 79 -1.22 13.03 -7.28
N ILE A 80 -1.93 11.99 -7.76
CA ILE A 80 -2.26 10.82 -6.94
C ILE A 80 -0.98 10.13 -6.47
N LEU A 81 -0.01 9.94 -7.36
CA LEU A 81 1.26 9.29 -7.05
C LEU A 81 2.07 10.07 -6.00
N ILE A 82 2.17 11.39 -6.13
CA ILE A 82 2.88 12.24 -5.17
C ILE A 82 2.21 12.13 -3.79
N VAL A 83 0.89 12.28 -3.72
CA VAL A 83 0.16 12.18 -2.45
C VAL A 83 0.29 10.76 -1.86
N HIS A 84 0.25 9.72 -2.69
CA HIS A 84 0.50 8.33 -2.27
C HIS A 84 1.88 8.18 -1.63
N VAL A 85 2.95 8.65 -2.28
CA VAL A 85 4.32 8.55 -1.77
C VAL A 85 4.48 9.32 -0.47
N LEU A 86 3.95 10.55 -0.37
CA LEU A 86 4.00 11.33 0.87
C LEU A 86 3.24 10.64 2.01
N ALA A 87 2.07 10.09 1.74
CA ALA A 87 1.31 9.31 2.71
C ALA A 87 2.04 8.02 3.12
N ALA A 88 2.72 7.36 2.18
CA ALA A 88 3.54 6.18 2.43
C ALA A 88 4.74 6.50 3.34
N ILE A 89 5.40 7.64 3.14
CA ILE A 89 6.48 8.12 4.02
C ILE A 89 5.96 8.32 5.45
N VAL A 90 4.78 8.92 5.60
CA VAL A 90 4.17 9.19 6.91
C VAL A 90 3.68 7.90 7.60
N ILE A 91 3.11 6.95 6.85
CA ILE A 91 2.55 5.72 7.45
C ILE A 91 3.64 4.75 7.91
N THR A 92 4.79 4.74 7.22
CA THR A 92 5.93 3.86 7.51
C THR A 92 6.41 3.94 8.97
N PRO A 93 6.59 5.11 9.61
CA PRO A 93 6.88 5.20 11.05
C PRO A 93 5.63 5.06 11.93
N LEU A 94 4.45 5.50 11.48
CA LEU A 94 3.23 5.47 12.29
C LEU A 94 2.76 4.06 12.63
N VAL A 95 2.85 3.12 11.69
CA VAL A 95 2.39 1.73 11.89
C VAL A 95 3.22 1.01 12.97
N PRO A 96 4.56 1.00 12.93
CA PRO A 96 5.39 0.47 14.00
C PRO A 96 5.13 1.13 15.36
N ILE A 97 4.93 2.46 15.41
CA ILE A 97 4.59 3.15 16.67
C ILE A 97 3.23 2.68 17.20
N ALA A 98 2.23 2.51 16.33
CA ALA A 98 0.92 1.99 16.70
C ALA A 98 0.99 0.55 17.20
N LEU A 99 1.79 -0.28 16.55
CA LEU A 99 2.02 -1.66 16.94
C LEU A 99 2.75 -1.74 18.30
N TYR A 100 3.85 -0.99 18.46
CA TYR A 100 4.60 -0.93 19.72
C TYR A 100 3.70 -0.52 20.88
N ARG A 101 2.90 0.55 20.73
CA ARG A 101 1.97 0.99 21.78
C ARG A 101 0.91 -0.07 22.12
N ALA A 102 0.44 -0.84 21.14
CA ALA A 102 -0.49 -1.94 21.39
C ALA A 102 0.17 -3.09 22.15
N LEU A 103 1.41 -3.44 21.79
CA LEU A 103 2.19 -4.50 22.46
C LEU A 103 2.61 -4.11 23.89
N SER A 104 2.92 -2.84 24.13
CA SER A 104 3.23 -2.32 25.47
C SER A 104 1.99 -2.06 26.34
N GLY A 105 0.79 -2.46 25.92
CA GLY A 105 -0.46 -2.28 26.68
C GLY A 105 -0.95 -0.82 26.78
N GLN A 106 -0.35 0.12 26.04
CA GLN A 106 -0.70 1.54 26.06
C GLN A 106 -1.91 1.84 25.15
N PHE A 107 -3.04 1.19 25.40
CA PHE A 107 -4.21 1.19 24.50
C PHE A 107 -4.80 2.58 24.24
N GLU A 108 -4.82 3.47 25.23
CA GLU A 108 -5.29 4.86 25.05
C GLU A 108 -4.41 5.64 24.06
N ARG A 109 -3.08 5.50 24.19
CA ARG A 109 -2.13 6.14 23.28
C ARG A 109 -2.12 5.48 21.90
N HIS A 110 -2.37 4.17 21.83
CA HIS A 110 -2.59 3.45 20.57
C HIS A 110 -3.83 3.98 19.85
N ARG A 111 -4.99 4.04 20.53
CA ARG A 111 -6.25 4.53 19.95
C ARG A 111 -6.12 5.96 19.42
N ARG A 112 -5.41 6.84 20.14
CA ARG A 112 -5.23 8.24 19.71
C ARG A 112 -4.54 8.35 18.35
N ILE A 113 -3.50 7.55 18.09
CA ILE A 113 -2.81 7.57 16.80
C ILE A 113 -3.50 6.71 15.76
N ALA A 114 -4.10 5.57 16.16
CA ALA A 114 -4.79 4.66 15.26
C ALA A 114 -5.93 5.34 14.49
N ARG A 115 -6.60 6.35 15.08
CA ARG A 115 -7.63 7.16 14.38
C ARG A 115 -7.11 7.89 13.14
N TRP A 116 -5.82 8.21 13.11
CA TRP A 116 -5.15 8.85 11.97
C TRP A 116 -4.36 7.84 11.14
N THR A 117 -3.69 6.88 11.80
CA THR A 117 -2.93 5.82 11.12
C THR A 117 -3.82 4.98 10.21
N TRP A 118 -4.99 4.55 10.67
CA TRP A 118 -5.89 3.70 9.89
C TRP A 118 -6.34 4.32 8.55
N PRO A 119 -6.89 5.56 8.51
CA PRO A 119 -7.31 6.15 7.23
C PRO A 119 -6.15 6.44 6.29
N ILE A 120 -4.98 6.87 6.80
CA ILE A 120 -3.79 7.07 5.97
C ILE A 120 -3.32 5.74 5.38
N TRP A 121 -3.30 4.67 6.19
CA TRP A 121 -2.91 3.34 5.74
C TRP A 121 -3.87 2.79 4.67
N MET A 122 -5.17 2.96 4.89
CA MET A 122 -6.19 2.59 3.90
C MET A 122 -6.01 3.38 2.60
N TYR A 123 -5.79 4.69 2.70
CA TYR A 123 -5.53 5.54 1.53
C TYR A 123 -4.33 5.05 0.73
N VAL A 124 -3.19 4.77 1.38
CA VAL A 124 -1.97 4.27 0.71
C VAL A 124 -2.26 2.94 0.00
N ALA A 125 -2.93 1.99 0.67
CA ALA A 125 -3.22 0.70 0.06
C ALA A 125 -4.15 0.83 -1.16
N VAL A 126 -5.22 1.62 -1.07
CA VAL A 126 -6.17 1.86 -2.18
C VAL A 126 -5.47 2.60 -3.34
N SER A 127 -4.79 3.71 -3.05
CA SER A 127 -4.12 4.50 -4.09
C SER A 127 -2.99 3.73 -4.77
N GLY A 128 -2.32 2.80 -4.07
CA GLY A 128 -1.35 1.88 -4.67
C GLY A 128 -1.97 0.99 -5.76
N VAL A 129 -3.17 0.43 -5.50
CA VAL A 129 -3.91 -0.34 -6.51
C VAL A 129 -4.36 0.56 -7.66
N VAL A 130 -4.85 1.77 -7.38
CA VAL A 130 -5.27 2.74 -8.41
C VAL A 130 -4.12 3.10 -9.33
N VAL A 131 -2.97 3.47 -8.79
CA VAL A 131 -1.76 3.80 -9.56
C VAL A 131 -1.35 2.62 -10.44
N TYR A 132 -1.38 1.40 -9.90
CA TYR A 132 -1.10 0.18 -10.66
C TYR A 132 -2.09 0.00 -11.83
N VAL A 133 -3.39 0.10 -11.59
CA VAL A 133 -4.41 -0.05 -12.64
C VAL A 133 -4.24 1.02 -13.72
N MET A 134 -3.99 2.27 -13.32
CA MET A 134 -3.76 3.36 -14.26
C MET A 134 -2.53 3.13 -15.13
N ALA A 135 -1.39 2.75 -14.53
CA ALA A 135 -0.12 2.64 -15.23
C ALA A 135 0.03 1.37 -16.08
N ILE A 136 -0.59 0.26 -15.66
CA ILE A 136 -0.42 -1.04 -16.32
C ILE A 136 -1.58 -1.39 -17.25
N HIS A 137 -2.83 -1.08 -16.88
CA HIS A 137 -4.01 -1.53 -17.62
C HIS A 137 -4.68 -0.42 -18.44
N LEU A 138 -4.79 0.79 -17.90
CA LEU A 138 -5.49 1.89 -18.59
C LEU A 138 -4.57 2.67 -19.53
N TYR A 139 -3.34 2.95 -19.09
CA TYR A 139 -2.37 3.75 -19.84
C TYR A 139 -0.98 3.09 -19.85
N PRO A 140 -0.87 1.86 -20.39
CA PRO A 140 0.40 1.17 -20.50
C PRO A 140 1.38 2.01 -21.31
N TYR A 141 2.62 2.10 -20.82
CA TYR A 141 3.67 2.81 -21.53
C TYR A 141 4.16 1.97 -22.72
N ALA A 142 3.84 2.40 -23.94
CA ALA A 142 4.19 1.70 -25.18
C ALA A 142 5.67 1.87 -25.61
N GLY A 143 6.42 2.80 -25.03
CA GLY A 143 7.78 3.17 -25.47
C GLY A 143 8.91 2.24 -25.01
N GLY A 144 8.67 0.93 -24.97
CA GLY A 144 9.59 -0.08 -24.46
C GLY A 144 9.43 -1.45 -25.13
N THR A 145 9.01 -1.52 -26.39
CA THR A 145 9.23 -2.71 -27.21
C THR A 145 10.72 -2.80 -27.54
N GLY A 146 11.46 -3.44 -26.63
CA GLY A 146 12.87 -3.75 -26.77
C GLY A 146 13.18 -5.08 -26.09
N GLY A 147 12.61 -6.16 -26.63
CA GLY A 147 13.08 -7.53 -26.42
C GLY A 147 12.23 -8.38 -25.47
N TYR A 148 11.13 -8.93 -25.97
CA TYR A 148 10.69 -10.33 -25.78
C TYR A 148 9.68 -10.64 -26.89
N GLY A 149 10.22 -10.89 -28.08
CA GLY A 149 9.61 -11.76 -29.08
C GLY A 149 10.25 -13.14 -28.98
#